data_AF-A0A527ZDZ2-F1
#
_entry.id   AF-A0A527ZDZ2-F1
#
_cell.length_a   1.000
_cell.length_b   1.000
_cell.length_c   1.000
_cell.angle_alpha   90.00
_cell.angle_beta   90.00
_cell.angle_gamma   90.00
#
_symmetry.space_group_name_H-M   'P 1'
#
loop_
_entity.id
_entity.type
_entity.pdbx_description
1 polymer ?
#
loop_
_entity_poly.entity_id
_entity_poly.type
_entity_poly.pdbx_seq_one_letter_code
_entity_poly.pdbx_strand_id
1 'polypeptide(L)'
;YKVLQDWQRYYGGNLLIVLPDTFGTAAFLRDAPDWIADWTGFRPDSAPPIEGGEKILSWWREKGKDPRQKLLIFSDGLEVETIEETYRHFHGKVRMS
;
A
#
# COMPACT_ATOMS: atom_id res chain seq x y z
N TYR A 1 9.19 11.02 6.05
CA TYR A 1 9.63 10.51 4.73
C TYR A 1 11.14 10.26 4.57
N LYS A 2 12.04 10.87 5.38
CA LYS A 2 13.51 10.66 5.28
C LYS A 2 13.93 9.18 5.28
N VAL A 3 13.32 8.37 6.14
CA VAL A 3 13.56 6.91 6.20
C VAL A 3 13.29 6.22 4.86
N LEU A 4 12.25 6.62 4.13
CA LEU A 4 11.95 6.05 2.81
C LEU A 4 13.00 6.45 1.76
N GLN A 5 13.51 7.69 1.82
CA GLN A 5 14.60 8.11 0.94
C GLN A 5 15.88 7.32 1.22
N ASP A 6 16.20 7.11 2.50
CA ASP A 6 17.37 6.33 2.89
C ASP A 6 17.20 4.86 2.47
N TRP A 7 16.01 4.29 2.60
CA TRP A 7 15.70 2.94 2.11
C TRP A 7 15.89 2.80 0.60
N GLN A 8 15.35 3.73 -0.18
CA GLN A 8 15.48 3.75 -1.64
C GLN A 8 16.93 3.92 -2.12
N ARG A 9 17.82 4.48 -1.28
CA ARG A 9 19.25 4.59 -1.59
C ARG A 9 19.95 3.23 -1.58
N TYR A 10 19.51 2.30 -0.75
CA TYR A 10 20.12 0.97 -0.59
C TYR A 10 19.37 -0.13 -1.34
N TYR A 11 18.04 0.01 -1.47
CA TYR A 11 17.16 -1.02 -2.02
C TYR A 11 16.26 -0.47 -3.13
N GLY A 12 15.86 -1.35 -4.06
CA GLY A 12 15.02 -1.01 -5.20
C GLY A 12 14.07 -2.14 -5.59
N GLY A 13 13.30 -1.92 -6.66
CA GLY A 13 12.36 -2.92 -7.20
C GLY A 13 11.32 -3.35 -6.17
N ASN A 14 11.15 -4.65 -5.98
CA ASN A 14 10.12 -5.22 -5.10
C ASN A 14 10.32 -4.89 -3.61
N LEU A 15 11.48 -4.38 -3.19
CA LEU A 15 11.72 -3.93 -1.82
C LEU A 15 11.20 -2.52 -1.54
N LEU A 16 10.70 -1.80 -2.55
CA LEU A 16 10.06 -0.50 -2.39
C LEU A 16 8.60 -0.68 -1.97
N ILE A 17 8.40 -1.15 -0.74
CA ILE A 17 7.10 -1.30 -0.10
C ILE A 17 6.97 -0.27 1.03
N VAL A 18 5.94 0.56 0.96
CA VAL A 18 5.67 1.57 1.97
C VAL A 18 4.90 0.96 3.14
N LEU A 19 5.34 1.26 4.37
CA LEU A 19 4.61 0.98 5.60
C LEU A 19 4.05 2.31 6.14
N PRO A 20 2.79 2.66 5.85
CA PRO A 20 2.28 4.03 6.02
C PRO A 20 1.71 4.32 7.43
N ASP A 21 1.44 3.29 8.21
CA ASP A 21 0.62 3.33 9.42
C ASP A 21 1.38 3.61 10.71
N THR A 22 2.71 3.77 10.65
CA THR A 22 3.55 4.16 11.81
C THR A 22 2.98 5.37 12.56
N PHE A 23 2.36 6.31 11.85
CA PHE A 23 1.67 7.47 12.42
C PHE A 23 0.25 7.65 11.83
N GLY A 24 -0.33 6.57 11.30
CA GLY A 24 -1.63 6.56 10.64
C GLY A 24 -1.57 6.82 9.13
N THR A 25 -2.15 5.90 8.36
CA THR A 25 -2.14 5.90 6.89
C THR A 25 -2.71 7.18 6.28
N ALA A 26 -3.80 7.71 6.83
CA ALA A 26 -4.42 8.92 6.27
C ALA A 26 -3.51 10.16 6.37
N ALA A 27 -2.83 10.33 7.50
CA ALA A 27 -1.88 11.42 7.70
C ALA A 27 -0.68 11.25 6.77
N PHE A 28 -0.17 10.03 6.62
CA PHE A 28 0.90 9.72 5.69
C PHE A 28 0.52 10.05 4.24
N LEU A 29 -0.63 9.57 3.74
CA LEU A 29 -1.00 9.76 2.34
C LEU A 29 -1.25 11.22 1.97
N ARG A 30 -1.80 12.02 2.90
CA ARG A 30 -2.06 13.45 2.70
C ARG A 30 -0.78 14.25 2.40
N ASP A 31 0.28 13.97 3.15
CA ASP A 31 1.52 14.76 3.10
C ASP A 31 2.63 14.05 2.28
N ALA A 32 2.31 12.92 1.63
CA ALA A 32 3.27 12.09 0.90
C ALA A 32 3.78 12.79 -0.37
N PRO A 33 5.11 12.95 -0.53
CA PRO A 33 5.72 13.38 -1.78
C PRO A 33 5.35 12.48 -2.97
N ASP A 34 5.25 13.07 -4.17
CA ASP A 34 4.77 12.35 -5.36
C ASP A 34 5.62 11.13 -5.75
N TRP A 35 6.92 11.15 -5.49
CA TRP A 35 7.82 10.03 -5.80
C TRP A 35 7.48 8.76 -5.00
N ILE A 36 6.77 8.88 -3.88
CA ILE A 36 6.28 7.70 -3.13
C ILE A 36 5.26 6.93 -3.97
N ALA A 37 4.51 7.61 -4.83
CA ALA A 37 3.53 6.95 -5.70
C ALA A 37 4.20 6.07 -6.75
N ASP A 38 5.50 6.24 -6.99
CA ASP A 38 6.29 5.40 -7.91
C ASP A 38 6.77 4.10 -7.27
N TRP A 39 6.73 3.98 -5.95
CA TRP A 39 7.10 2.74 -5.25
C TRP A 39 6.21 1.57 -5.66
N THR A 40 6.73 0.36 -5.47
CA THR A 40 6.11 -0.88 -5.94
C THR A 40 4.78 -1.14 -5.26
N GLY A 41 4.69 -0.85 -3.97
CA GLY A 41 3.51 -1.20 -3.20
C GLY A 41 3.44 -0.59 -1.81
N PHE A 42 2.39 -0.95 -1.10
CA PHE A 42 2.15 -0.59 0.29
C PHE A 42 1.79 -1.85 1.09
N ARG A 43 2.06 -1.80 2.39
CA ARG A 43 1.62 -2.80 3.36
C ARG A 43 0.82 -2.10 4.47
N PRO A 44 -0.53 -2.07 4.39
CA PRO A 44 -1.36 -1.62 5.50
C PRO A 44 -1.36 -2.68 6.62
N ASP A 45 -1.01 -2.30 7.85
CA ASP A 45 -0.73 -3.25 8.94
C ASP A 45 -1.54 -2.96 10.23
N SER A 46 -2.41 -1.94 10.22
CA SER A 46 -3.16 -1.48 11.41
C SER A 46 -4.64 -1.17 11.17
N ALA A 47 -5.12 -1.27 9.93
CA ALA A 47 -6.50 -0.95 9.54
C ALA A 47 -7.14 -2.17 8.87
N PRO A 48 -8.49 -2.31 8.89
CA PRO A 48 -9.16 -3.39 8.19
C PRO A 48 -8.69 -3.47 6.73
N PRO A 49 -8.38 -4.68 6.19
CA PRO A 49 -7.71 -4.82 4.89
C PRO A 49 -8.40 -4.08 3.75
N ILE A 50 -9.73 -4.19 3.68
CA ILE A 50 -10.55 -3.52 2.67
C ILE A 50 -10.49 -1.99 2.81
N GLU A 51 -10.64 -1.48 4.03
CA GLU A 51 -10.60 -0.03 4.28
C GLU A 51 -9.22 0.56 3.98
N GLY A 52 -8.16 -0.08 4.49
CA GLY A 52 -6.78 0.33 4.25
C GLY A 52 -6.42 0.28 2.77
N GLY A 53 -6.77 -0.81 2.09
CA GLY A 53 -6.51 -0.99 0.67
C GLY A 53 -7.24 0.03 -0.21
N GLU A 54 -8.53 0.31 0.03
CA GLU A 54 -9.29 1.29 -0.76
C GLU A 54 -8.74 2.72 -0.61
N LYS A 55 -8.30 3.11 0.60
CA LYS A 55 -7.62 4.40 0.81
C LYS A 55 -6.36 4.54 -0.04
N ILE A 56 -5.54 3.49 -0.10
CA ILE A 56 -4.31 3.49 -0.90
C ILE A 56 -4.63 3.46 -2.40
N LEU A 57 -5.64 2.70 -2.83
CA LEU A 57 -6.10 2.67 -4.22
C LEU A 57 -6.60 4.05 -4.69
N SER A 58 -7.39 4.75 -3.87
CA SER A 58 -7.82 6.13 -4.18
C SER A 58 -6.63 7.05 -4.34
N TRP A 59 -5.69 7.00 -3.40
CA TRP A 59 -4.51 7.85 -3.43
C TRP A 59 -3.64 7.61 -4.67
N TRP A 60 -3.43 6.35 -5.11
CA TRP A 60 -2.74 6.09 -6.36
C TRP A 60 -3.45 6.67 -7.58
N ARG A 61 -4.78 6.56 -7.64
CA ARG A 61 -5.58 7.15 -8.73
C ARG A 61 -5.47 8.66 -8.75
N GLU A 62 -5.53 9.31 -7.58
CA GLU A 62 -5.32 10.77 -7.43
C GLU A 62 -3.92 11.20 -7.88
N LYS A 63 -2.91 10.35 -7.69
CA LYS A 63 -1.54 10.56 -8.19
C LYS A 63 -1.32 10.10 -9.63
N GLY A 64 -2.38 9.73 -10.36
CA GLY A 64 -2.31 9.30 -11.76
C GLY A 64 -1.60 7.96 -11.99
N LYS A 65 -1.52 7.11 -10.96
CA LYS A 65 -0.92 5.76 -11.06
C LYS A 65 -2.01 4.70 -11.24
N ASP A 66 -1.76 3.73 -12.12
CA ASP A 66 -2.63 2.57 -12.29
C ASP A 66 -2.43 1.56 -11.14
N PRO A 67 -3.41 1.36 -10.25
CA PRO A 67 -3.26 0.44 -9.12
C PRO A 67 -3.04 -1.01 -9.55
N ARG A 68 -3.44 -1.41 -10.77
CA ARG A 68 -3.23 -2.78 -11.28
C ARG A 68 -1.75 -3.13 -11.46
N GLN A 69 -0.89 -2.12 -11.57
CA GLN A 69 0.56 -2.27 -11.64
C GLN A 69 1.24 -2.21 -10.26
N LYS A 70 0.48 -1.93 -9.20
CA LYS A 70 0.96 -1.79 -7.83
C LYS A 70 0.70 -3.06 -7.02
N LEU A 71 1.27 -3.12 -5.83
CA LEU A 71 1.16 -4.25 -4.91
C LEU A 71 0.61 -3.79 -3.56
N LEU A 72 -0.39 -4.50 -3.04
CA LEU A 72 -0.74 -4.46 -1.63
C LEU A 72 -0.30 -5.76 -0.96
N ILE A 73 0.36 -5.65 0.19
CA ILE A 73 0.71 -6.78 1.04
C ILE A 73 -0.20 -6.72 2.27
N PHE A 74 -1.04 -7.73 2.48
CA PHE A 74 -1.91 -7.81 3.65
C PHE A 74 -1.32 -8.82 4.64
N SER A 75 -0.81 -8.32 5.77
CA SER A 75 -0.08 -9.14 6.75
C SER A 75 -0.66 -9.15 8.16
N ASP A 76 -1.69 -8.35 8.42
CA ASP A 76 -2.23 -8.17 9.77
C ASP A 76 -3.27 -9.25 10.12
N GLY A 77 -2.83 -10.29 10.83
CA GLY A 77 -3.69 -11.18 11.61
C GLY A 77 -4.87 -11.81 10.87
N LEU A 78 -4.71 -12.15 9.59
CA LEU A 78 -5.83 -12.59 8.75
C LEU A 78 -6.27 -14.03 9.07
N GLU A 79 -7.57 -14.19 9.31
CA GLU A 79 -8.25 -15.49 9.27
C GLU A 79 -8.61 -15.87 7.82
N VAL A 80 -8.91 -17.16 7.57
CA VAL A 80 -9.18 -17.68 6.22
C VAL A 80 -10.33 -16.92 5.57
N GLU A 81 -11.40 -16.65 6.31
CA GLU A 81 -12.55 -15.88 5.81
C GLU A 81 -12.13 -14.47 5.36
N THR A 82 -11.31 -13.78 6.16
CA THR A 82 -10.83 -12.43 5.85
C THR A 82 -9.88 -12.42 4.66
N ILE A 83 -9.08 -13.47 4.48
CA ILE A 83 -8.23 -13.65 3.28
C ILE A 83 -9.12 -13.76 2.04
N GLU A 84 -10.13 -14.63 2.06
CA GLU A 84 -11.03 -14.84 0.91
C GLU A 84 -11.80 -13.57 0.56
N GLU A 85 -12.34 -12.88 1.56
CA GLU A 85 -13.09 -11.62 1.36
C GLU A 85 -12.20 -10.54 0.76
N THR A 86 -11.01 -10.33 1.35
CA THR A 86 -10.04 -9.35 0.87
C THR A 86 -9.59 -9.66 -0.55
N TYR A 87 -9.29 -10.93 -0.83
CA TYR A 87 -8.91 -11.38 -2.16
C TYR A 87 -10.03 -11.10 -3.18
N ARG A 88 -11.26 -11.53 -2.91
CA ARG A 88 -12.41 -11.29 -3.81
C ARG A 88 -12.64 -9.80 -4.05
N HIS A 89 -12.46 -8.98 -3.01
CA HIS A 89 -12.68 -7.53 -3.11
C HIS A 89 -11.65 -6.82 -4.00
N PHE A 90 -10.37 -7.21 -3.93
CA PHE A 90 -9.28 -6.54 -4.65
C PHE A 90 -8.82 -7.25 -5.93
N HIS A 91 -9.32 -8.46 -6.19
CA HIS A 91 -8.98 -9.22 -7.38
C HIS A 91 -9.22 -8.40 -8.67
N GLY A 92 -8.19 -8.29 -9.51
CA GLY A 92 -8.22 -7.51 -10.74
C GLY A 92 -8.10 -5.98 -10.57
N LYS A 93 -8.16 -5.46 -9.34
CA LYS A 93 -7.97 -4.02 -9.05
C LYS A 93 -6.51 -3.67 -8.75
N VAL A 94 -5.78 -4.58 -8.10
CA VAL A 94 -4.39 -4.43 -7.65
C VAL A 94 -3.75 -5.82 -7.49
N ARG A 95 -2.41 -5.91 -7.52
CA ARG A 95 -1.72 -7.16 -7.17
C ARG A 95 -1.74 -7.33 -5.64
N MET A 96 -1.90 -8.56 -5.18
CA MET A 96 -1.96 -8.88 -3.76
C MET A 96 -0.86 -9.88 -3.39
N SER A 97 -0.38 -9.78 -2.16
CA SER A 97 0.49 -10.75 -1.49
C SER A 97 0.14 -10.84 -0.01
#